data_AF-A0A1I4Z217-F1
#
_entry.id   AF-A0A1I4Z217-F1
#
_cell.length_a   1.000
_cell.length_b   1.000
_cell.length_c   1.000
_cell.angle_alpha   90.00
_cell.angle_beta   90.00
_cell.angle_gamma   90.00
#
_symmetry.space_group_name_H-M   'P 1'
#
loop_
_entity.id
_entity.type
_entity.pdbx_description
1 polymer ?
#
loop_
_entity_poly.entity_id
_entity_poly.type
_entity_poly.pdbx_seq_one_letter_code
_entity_poly.pdbx_strand_id
1 'polypeptide(L)'
;MKTILLSPLAPCAVVFAVLMKSAVLWAAEPMRLTGMQMDTVTAGTVAVGMGAFATAEGSNTHTHTSTSTNVIGTPKDIVDIGLGFADAYACCGSGSDTSVETAYYAEGDIVIANSIIKDNDRLWFSSSHGVTTIIAVDIPLR
;
A
#
# COMPACT_ATOMS: atom_id res chain seq x y z
N MET A 1 24.62 -18.91 -32.19
CA MET A 1 23.68 -17.78 -32.33
C MET A 1 23.09 -17.48 -30.96
N LYS A 2 23.18 -16.23 -30.52
CA LYS A 2 22.83 -15.75 -29.17
C LYS A 2 21.32 -15.82 -28.93
N THR A 3 20.89 -16.59 -27.92
CA THR A 3 19.56 -16.49 -27.32
C THR A 3 19.57 -15.27 -26.39
N ILE A 4 18.79 -14.25 -26.71
CA ILE A 4 18.60 -13.07 -25.87
C ILE A 4 17.63 -13.46 -24.75
N LEU A 5 18.15 -13.63 -23.54
CA LEU A 5 17.33 -13.71 -22.32
C LEU A 5 16.67 -12.34 -22.10
N LEU A 6 15.34 -12.30 -22.21
CA LEU A 6 14.54 -11.17 -21.77
C LEU A 6 14.67 -11.06 -20.24
N SER A 7 15.21 -9.92 -19.82
CA SER A 7 15.57 -9.55 -18.46
C SER A 7 14.39 -9.64 -17.48
N PRO A 8 14.59 -10.12 -16.23
CA PRO A 8 13.58 -10.19 -15.16
C PRO A 8 13.14 -8.80 -14.61
N LEU A 9 13.55 -7.70 -15.25
CA LEU A 9 13.14 -6.34 -14.91
C LEU A 9 11.75 -5.95 -15.42
N ALA A 10 11.17 -6.74 -16.33
CA ALA A 10 9.86 -6.46 -16.91
C ALA A 10 8.68 -6.48 -15.91
N PRO A 11 8.54 -7.45 -14.98
CA PRO A 11 7.42 -7.46 -14.04
C PRO A 11 7.46 -6.31 -13.03
N CYS A 12 8.65 -5.93 -12.52
CA CYS A 12 8.79 -4.80 -11.58
C CYS A 12 8.36 -3.46 -12.19
N ALA A 13 8.66 -3.24 -13.48
CA ALA A 13 8.25 -2.04 -14.19
C ALA A 13 6.73 -1.97 -14.42
N VAL A 14 6.06 -3.12 -14.59
CA VAL A 14 4.60 -3.18 -14.80
C VAL A 14 3.84 -2.86 -13.51
N VAL A 15 4.31 -3.34 -12.36
CA VAL A 15 3.71 -2.98 -11.05
C VAL A 15 3.88 -1.49 -10.75
N PHE A 16 5.06 -0.92 -11.02
CA PHE A 16 5.29 0.52 -10.86
C PHE A 16 4.46 1.40 -11.83
N ALA A 17 4.29 0.97 -13.08
CA ALA A 17 3.51 1.74 -14.06
C ALA A 17 2.00 1.70 -13.78
N VAL A 18 1.48 0.63 -13.19
CA VAL A 18 0.06 0.55 -12.78
C VAL A 18 -0.22 1.49 -11.61
N LEU A 19 0.69 1.59 -10.63
CA LEU A 19 0.59 2.54 -9.52
C LEU A 19 0.74 4.01 -9.97
N MET A 20 1.66 4.30 -10.91
CA MET A 20 1.90 5.66 -11.41
C MET A 20 0.74 6.21 -12.25
N LYS A 21 -0.05 5.36 -12.91
CA LYS A 21 -1.16 5.81 -13.77
C LYS A 21 -2.28 6.51 -13.00
N SER A 22 -2.46 6.18 -11.72
CA SER A 22 -3.43 6.88 -10.85
C SER A 22 -2.94 8.25 -10.37
N ALA A 23 -1.63 8.53 -10.42
CA ALA A 23 -1.07 9.79 -9.91
C ALA A 23 -1.19 10.98 -10.88
N VAL A 24 -1.43 10.73 -12.17
CA VAL A 24 -1.31 11.76 -13.23
C VAL A 24 -2.60 12.56 -13.48
N LEU A 25 -3.74 12.21 -12.86
CA LEU A 25 -5.03 12.89 -13.11
C LEU A 25 -5.33 14.12 -12.22
N TRP A 26 -4.38 14.60 -11.41
CA TRP A 26 -4.62 15.58 -10.34
C TRP A 26 -4.21 17.02 -10.67
N ALA A 27 -4.76 17.60 -11.75
CA ALA A 27 -4.53 19.02 -12.05
C ALA A 27 -5.76 19.70 -12.67
N ALA A 28 -6.74 20.07 -11.85
CA ALA A 28 -7.62 21.23 -12.10
C ALA A 28 -8.40 21.66 -10.82
N GLU A 29 -8.15 22.90 -10.38
CA GLU A 29 -9.02 23.81 -9.60
C GLU A 29 -9.23 23.56 -8.07
N PRO A 30 -9.54 24.61 -7.26
CA PRO A 30 -8.84 24.87 -5.99
C PRO A 30 -9.46 24.32 -4.69
N MET A 31 -8.53 23.94 -3.79
CA MET A 31 -8.55 23.91 -2.30
C MET A 31 -9.67 23.15 -1.57
N ARG A 32 -9.37 21.88 -1.27
CA ARG A 32 -9.89 21.12 -0.11
C ARG A 32 -8.71 20.45 0.59
N LEU A 33 -8.76 20.25 1.90
CA LEU A 33 -7.67 19.59 2.64
C LEU A 33 -7.53 18.16 2.11
N THR A 34 -6.50 17.90 1.31
CA THR A 34 -6.20 16.59 0.73
C THR A 34 -4.92 16.05 1.34
N GLY A 35 -4.99 14.88 1.95
CA GLY A 35 -3.82 14.12 2.41
C GLY A 35 -3.72 12.81 1.65
N MET A 36 -2.54 12.54 1.08
CA MET A 36 -2.19 11.22 0.56
C MET A 36 -0.86 10.82 1.17
N GLN A 37 -0.80 9.63 1.75
CA GLN A 37 0.44 9.05 2.24
C GLN A 37 0.59 7.66 1.65
N MET A 38 1.80 7.37 1.19
CA MET A 38 2.18 6.08 0.67
C MET A 38 3.45 5.65 1.37
N ASP A 39 3.50 4.41 1.81
CA ASP A 39 4.72 3.80 2.32
C ASP A 39 4.91 2.42 1.71
N THR A 40 6.17 2.11 1.40
CA THR A 40 6.54 0.87 0.73
C THR A 40 7.88 0.39 1.23
N VAL A 41 8.00 -0.90 1.44
CA VAL A 41 9.23 -1.56 1.87
C VAL A 41 9.45 -2.83 1.07
N THR A 42 10.71 -3.19 0.86
CA THR A 42 11.11 -4.43 0.21
C THR A 42 12.33 -4.97 0.91
N ALA A 43 12.32 -6.25 1.27
CA ALA A 43 13.50 -6.97 1.74
C ALA A 43 13.39 -8.45 1.41
N GLY A 44 14.52 -9.06 1.04
CA GLY A 44 14.56 -10.46 0.62
C GLY A 44 13.59 -10.72 -0.54
N THR A 45 12.69 -11.67 -0.32
CA THR A 45 11.67 -12.07 -1.30
C THR A 45 10.32 -11.37 -1.12
N VAL A 46 10.18 -10.46 -0.14
CA VAL A 46 8.91 -9.82 0.23
C VAL A 46 8.92 -8.32 -0.06
N ALA A 47 7.83 -7.82 -0.63
CA ALA A 47 7.53 -6.40 -0.74
C ALA A 47 6.11 -6.09 -0.23
N VAL A 48 5.97 -5.00 0.52
CA VAL A 48 4.68 -4.52 1.03
C VAL A 48 4.54 -3.04 0.74
N GLY A 49 3.37 -2.65 0.25
CA GLY A 49 2.99 -1.26 0.01
C GLY A 49 1.63 -0.96 0.63
N MET A 50 1.54 0.21 1.26
CA MET A 50 0.33 0.74 1.86
C MET A 50 0.10 2.16 1.38
N GLY A 51 -1.12 2.46 0.95
CA GLY A 51 -1.59 3.79 0.60
C GLY A 51 -2.75 4.20 1.49
N ALA A 52 -2.78 5.46 1.91
CA ALA A 52 -3.89 6.07 2.62
C ALA A 52 -4.26 7.40 1.97
N PHE A 53 -5.55 7.61 1.77
CA PHE A 53 -6.10 8.81 1.16
C PHE A 53 -7.27 9.34 2.00
N ALA A 54 -7.29 10.65 2.24
CA ALA A 54 -8.39 11.32 2.92
C ALA A 54 -8.69 12.65 2.25
N THR A 55 -9.98 12.89 1.98
CA THR A 55 -10.51 14.15 1.48
C THR A 55 -11.71 14.59 2.28
N ALA A 56 -11.80 15.88 2.57
CA ALA A 56 -12.91 16.47 3.31
C ALA A 56 -13.31 17.83 2.75
N GLU A 57 -14.61 18.09 2.80
CA GLU A 57 -15.25 19.14 2.03
C GLU A 57 -15.96 20.20 2.91
N GLY A 58 -15.47 21.44 3.03
CA GLY A 58 -16.14 22.50 3.83
C GLY A 58 -15.21 23.39 4.67
N SER A 59 -15.78 24.35 5.39
CA SER A 59 -15.03 25.43 6.07
C SER A 59 -14.26 25.02 7.33
N ASN A 60 -14.60 23.88 7.96
CA ASN A 60 -13.97 23.36 9.19
C ASN A 60 -13.66 21.86 9.04
N THR A 61 -12.99 21.51 7.96
CA THR A 61 -12.67 20.12 7.65
C THR A 61 -11.35 19.70 8.27
N HIS A 62 -11.22 18.40 8.53
CA HIS A 62 -9.99 17.80 9.01
C HIS A 62 -9.73 16.51 8.26
N THR A 63 -8.47 16.32 7.85
CA THR A 63 -7.99 15.08 7.25
C THR A 63 -6.74 14.61 7.97
N HIS A 64 -6.62 13.31 8.11
CA HIS A 64 -5.42 12.65 8.62
C HIS A 64 -5.17 11.40 7.79
N THR A 65 -3.92 11.19 7.42
CA THR A 65 -3.44 9.97 6.79
C THR A 65 -2.16 9.53 7.49
N SER A 66 -1.98 8.23 7.63
CA SER A 66 -0.78 7.61 8.16
C SER A 66 -0.55 6.28 7.45
N THR A 67 0.68 6.00 7.06
CA THR A 67 1.09 4.69 6.54
C THR A 67 2.39 4.27 7.21
N SER A 68 2.55 2.95 7.40
CA SER A 68 3.78 2.36 7.90
C SER A 68 3.93 0.95 7.34
N THR A 69 5.13 0.65 6.87
CA THR A 69 5.50 -0.65 6.36
C THR A 69 6.80 -1.11 6.99
N ASN A 70 6.93 -2.43 7.18
CA ASN A 70 8.11 -3.04 7.77
C ASN A 70 8.35 -4.43 7.18
N VAL A 71 9.61 -4.84 7.13
CA VAL A 71 9.99 -6.23 6.80
C VAL A 71 10.93 -6.76 7.85
N ILE A 72 10.69 -8.00 8.26
CA ILE A 72 11.49 -8.73 9.23
C ILE A 72 11.94 -10.04 8.57
N GLY A 73 13.24 -10.22 8.41
CA GLY A 73 13.84 -11.44 7.88
C GLY A 73 14.59 -12.24 8.94
N THR A 74 14.63 -13.55 8.80
CA THR A 74 15.51 -14.43 9.59
C THR A 74 16.88 -14.56 8.93
N PRO A 75 17.94 -14.96 9.66
CA PRO A 75 19.25 -15.19 9.04
C PRO A 75 19.18 -16.21 7.91
N LYS A 76 19.80 -15.88 6.76
CA LYS A 76 19.74 -16.64 5.50
C LYS A 76 18.38 -16.59 4.77
N ASP A 77 17.52 -15.64 5.14
CA ASP A 77 16.27 -15.33 4.45
C ASP A 77 15.33 -16.55 4.34
N ILE A 78 15.37 -17.44 5.35
CA ILE A 78 14.53 -18.65 5.42
C ILE A 78 13.07 -18.29 5.65
N VAL A 79 12.83 -17.19 6.36
CA VAL A 79 11.52 -16.62 6.62
C VAL A 79 11.62 -15.12 6.49
N ASP A 80 10.82 -14.54 5.61
CA ASP A 80 10.63 -13.11 5.43
C ASP A 80 9.19 -12.73 5.75
N ILE A 81 9.01 -11.71 6.59
CA ILE A 81 7.69 -11.25 7.05
C ILE A 81 7.52 -9.78 6.66
N GLY A 82 6.56 -9.51 5.79
CA GLY A 82 6.14 -8.16 5.42
C GLY A 82 4.92 -7.72 6.22
N LEU A 83 4.96 -6.51 6.76
CA LEU A 83 3.88 -5.88 7.51
C LEU A 83 3.56 -4.50 6.93
N GLY A 84 2.28 -4.17 6.85
CA GLY A 84 1.79 -2.88 6.39
C GLY A 84 0.59 -2.41 7.20
N PHE A 85 0.56 -1.12 7.53
CA PHE A 85 -0.50 -0.43 8.24
C PHE A 85 -0.84 0.87 7.51
N ALA A 86 -2.12 1.18 7.41
CA ALA A 86 -2.60 2.44 6.87
C ALA A 86 -3.86 2.90 7.60
N ASP A 87 -3.91 4.19 7.86
CA ASP A 87 -5.04 4.89 8.47
C ASP A 87 -5.36 6.12 7.62
N ALA A 88 -6.64 6.28 7.31
CA ALA A 88 -7.19 7.49 6.71
C ALA A 88 -8.42 7.93 7.50
N TYR A 89 -8.50 9.23 7.75
CA TYR A 89 -9.61 9.84 8.47
C TYR A 89 -9.95 11.18 7.82
N ALA A 90 -11.23 11.39 7.55
CA ALA A 90 -11.78 12.64 7.05
C ALA A 90 -13.04 12.99 7.84
N CYS A 91 -13.21 14.26 8.24
CA CYS A 91 -14.43 14.65 8.95
C CYS A 91 -14.87 16.08 8.68
N CYS A 92 -16.05 16.35 9.24
CA CYS A 92 -16.50 17.67 9.63
C CYS A 92 -16.82 18.57 8.42
N GLY A 93 -16.95 17.93 7.25
CA GLY A 93 -17.36 18.55 6.00
C GLY A 93 -18.79 18.19 5.61
N SER A 94 -19.29 18.89 4.59
CA SER A 94 -20.48 18.50 3.82
C SER A 94 -20.27 17.23 2.99
N GLY A 95 -19.01 16.78 2.88
CA GLY A 95 -18.57 15.54 2.27
C GLY A 95 -17.25 15.10 2.90
N SER A 96 -17.06 13.80 3.01
CA SER A 96 -15.81 13.19 3.49
C SER A 96 -15.67 11.84 2.81
N ASP A 97 -14.47 11.55 2.33
CA ASP A 97 -14.15 10.30 1.69
C ASP A 97 -12.73 9.87 2.10
N THR A 98 -12.58 8.58 2.38
CA THR A 98 -11.31 7.97 2.74
C THR A 98 -11.12 6.69 1.99
N SER A 99 -9.87 6.37 1.69
CA SER A 99 -9.51 5.11 1.06
C SER A 99 -8.18 4.61 1.60
N VAL A 100 -8.07 3.30 1.72
CA VAL A 100 -6.81 2.62 1.98
C VAL A 100 -6.57 1.61 0.87
N GLU A 101 -5.37 1.64 0.31
CA GLU A 101 -4.93 0.71 -0.72
C GLU A 101 -3.77 -0.13 -0.19
N THR A 102 -3.76 -1.41 -0.58
CA THR A 102 -2.70 -2.34 -0.17
C THR A 102 -2.16 -3.06 -1.40
N ALA A 103 -0.84 -3.15 -1.51
CA ALA A 103 -0.17 -3.90 -2.57
C ALA A 103 0.92 -4.78 -1.97
N TYR A 104 1.14 -5.96 -2.55
CA TYR A 104 2.20 -6.81 -2.07
C TYR A 104 2.77 -7.80 -3.08
N TYR A 105 3.98 -8.28 -2.75
CA TYR A 105 4.72 -9.31 -3.45
C TYR A 105 5.44 -10.23 -2.48
N ALA A 106 5.50 -11.52 -2.79
CA ALA A 106 6.27 -12.51 -2.03
C ALA A 106 6.70 -13.69 -2.92
N GLU A 107 7.93 -14.15 -2.75
CA GLU A 107 8.41 -15.42 -3.28
C GLU A 107 8.86 -16.34 -2.15
N GLY A 108 8.52 -17.62 -2.24
CA GLY A 108 9.04 -18.66 -1.36
C GLY A 108 8.34 -19.99 -1.57
N ASP A 109 8.87 -21.06 -0.98
CA ASP A 109 8.23 -22.39 -1.01
C ASP A 109 6.83 -22.37 -0.38
N ILE A 110 6.63 -21.53 0.64
CA ILE A 110 5.33 -21.29 1.27
C ILE A 110 5.10 -19.79 1.39
N VAL A 111 3.98 -19.31 0.84
CA VAL A 111 3.55 -17.90 0.96
C VAL A 111 2.18 -17.84 1.64
N ILE A 112 2.10 -17.06 2.72
CA ILE A 112 0.86 -16.75 3.43
C ILE A 112 0.68 -15.23 3.41
N ALA A 113 -0.38 -14.75 2.77
CA ALA A 113 -0.69 -13.33 2.69
C ALA A 113 -2.12 -13.06 3.19
N ASN A 114 -2.27 -11.97 3.94
CA ASN A 114 -3.54 -11.49 4.44
C ASN A 114 -3.59 -9.97 4.35
N SER A 115 -4.67 -9.43 3.80
CA SER A 115 -4.94 -7.99 3.78
C SER A 115 -6.38 -7.77 4.23
N ILE A 116 -6.55 -6.86 5.18
CA ILE A 116 -7.84 -6.48 5.73
C ILE A 116 -7.95 -4.98 5.60
N ILE A 117 -8.98 -4.52 4.90
CA ILE A 117 -9.35 -3.12 4.82
C ILE A 117 -10.73 -2.98 5.46
N LYS A 118 -10.88 -1.98 6.31
CA LYS A 118 -12.12 -1.66 7.00
C LYS A 118 -12.45 -0.20 6.80
N ASP A 119 -13.54 0.03 6.09
CA ASP A 119 -14.10 1.36 5.86
C ASP A 119 -15.29 1.59 6.79
N ASN A 120 -15.47 2.85 7.18
CA ASN A 120 -16.58 3.29 7.99
C ASN A 120 -16.96 4.71 7.59
N ASP A 121 -17.96 4.78 6.72
CA ASP A 121 -18.49 6.01 6.16
C ASP A 121 -19.77 6.42 6.87
N ARG A 122 -19.80 7.68 7.28
CA ARG A 122 -20.99 8.35 7.80
C ARG A 122 -21.17 9.70 7.10
N LEU A 123 -22.35 10.26 7.27
CA LEU A 123 -22.73 11.55 6.66
C LEU A 123 -21.76 12.71 6.95
N TRP A 124 -21.05 12.68 8.08
CA TRP A 124 -20.19 13.79 8.54
C TRP A 124 -18.73 13.39 8.79
N PHE A 125 -18.41 12.11 8.61
CA PHE A 125 -17.04 11.61 8.72
C PHE A 125 -16.88 10.31 7.96
N SER A 126 -15.67 10.05 7.50
CA SER A 126 -15.24 8.83 6.82
C SER A 126 -13.91 8.39 7.42
N SER A 127 -13.73 7.09 7.58
CA SER A 127 -12.49 6.52 8.11
C SER A 127 -12.21 5.18 7.47
N SER A 128 -10.97 4.97 7.04
CA SER A 128 -10.48 3.72 6.47
C SER A 128 -9.25 3.27 7.22
N HIS A 129 -9.21 1.99 7.59
CA HIS A 129 -8.07 1.36 8.24
C HIS A 129 -7.68 0.10 7.46
N GLY A 130 -6.39 -0.09 7.18
CA GLY A 130 -5.90 -1.28 6.52
C GLY A 130 -4.68 -1.88 7.19
N VAL A 131 -4.65 -3.21 7.19
CA VAL A 131 -3.52 -4.01 7.66
C VAL A 131 -3.20 -5.06 6.63
N THR A 132 -1.92 -5.14 6.25
CA THR A 132 -1.38 -6.20 5.40
C THR A 132 -0.32 -6.99 6.15
N THR A 133 -0.34 -8.31 6.03
CA THR A 133 0.66 -9.22 6.59
C THR A 133 1.00 -10.29 5.58
N ILE A 134 2.28 -10.57 5.43
CA ILE A 134 2.80 -11.52 4.47
C ILE A 134 3.92 -12.27 5.12
N ILE A 135 3.95 -13.57 4.89
CA ILE A 135 5.00 -14.47 5.36
C ILE A 135 5.43 -15.30 4.16
N ALA A 136 6.68 -15.18 3.77
CA ALA A 136 7.33 -16.06 2.82
C ALA A 136 8.30 -16.98 3.56
N VAL A 137 8.33 -18.25 3.21
CA VAL A 137 9.21 -19.27 3.80
C VAL A 137 9.92 -20.02 2.69
N ASP A 138 11.24 -20.09 2.78
CA ASP A 138 12.12 -20.90 1.94
C ASP A 138 12.64 -22.11 2.71
N ILE A 139 12.41 -23.31 2.19
CA ILE A 139 12.86 -24.56 2.78
C ILE A 139 14.27 -24.86 2.25
N PRO A 140 15.30 -24.87 3.10
CA PRO A 140 16.65 -25.15 2.63
C PRO A 140 16.73 -26.54 2.02
N LEU A 141 17.17 -26.61 0.75
CA LEU A 141 17.50 -27.88 0.12
C LEU A 141 18.66 -28.52 0.88
N ARG A 142 18.44 -29.74 1.38
CA ARG A 142 19.44 -30.55 2.12
C ARG A 142 20.52 -31.12 1.20
#